data_AF-A0A941FM57-F1
#
_entry.id   AF-A0A941FM57-F1
#
_cell.length_a   1.000
_cell.length_b   1.000
_cell.length_c   1.000
_cell.angle_alpha   90.00
_cell.angle_beta   90.00
_cell.angle_gamma   90.00
#
_symmetry.space_group_name_H-M   'P 1'
#
loop_
_entity.id
_entity.type
_entity.pdbx_description
1 polymer ?
#
loop_
_entity_poly.entity_id
_entity_poly.type
_entity_poly.pdbx_seq_one_letter_code
_entity_poly.pdbx_strand_id
1 'polypeptide(L)'
;MPVQQEFARECGVDLSQWHNIAVEWTPDHLRGFIDGQEWFRFSGGANEDRDCIQCAPSMHQTIQLDNFHGDGLQSAVYEVDWARVYDLPDDEGAR
;
A
#
# COMPACT_ATOMS: atom_id res chain seq x y z
N MET A 1 10.71 21.41 -7.31
CA MET A 1 9.28 21.27 -7.70
C MET A 1 8.67 20.19 -6.81
N PRO A 2 7.40 20.25 -6.40
CA PRO A 2 6.81 19.12 -5.69
C PRO A 2 6.86 17.88 -6.59
N VAL A 3 7.40 16.79 -6.07
CA VAL A 3 7.42 15.50 -6.77
C VAL A 3 5.98 15.02 -6.89
N GLN A 4 5.51 14.79 -8.12
CA GLN A 4 4.21 14.17 -8.35
C GLN A 4 4.23 12.76 -7.76
N GLN A 5 3.34 12.50 -6.80
CA GLN A 5 3.13 11.16 -6.27
C GLN A 5 2.44 10.31 -7.35
N GLU A 6 2.93 9.09 -7.52
CA GLU A 6 2.27 8.08 -8.34
C GLU A 6 1.04 7.58 -7.58
N PHE A 7 -0.09 7.47 -8.27
CA PHE A 7 -1.32 6.92 -7.69
C PHE A 7 -2.01 6.01 -8.71
N ALA A 8 -2.64 4.97 -8.21
CA ALA A 8 -3.55 4.12 -8.96
C ALA A 8 -4.96 4.29 -8.39
N ARG A 9 -5.97 4.14 -9.25
CA ARG A 9 -7.37 4.17 -8.84
C ARG A 9 -8.15 3.11 -9.58
N GLU A 10 -8.79 2.25 -8.80
CA GLU A 10 -9.82 1.32 -9.25
C GLU A 10 -11.06 1.51 -8.37
N CYS A 11 -12.23 1.17 -8.90
CA CYS A 11 -13.53 1.40 -8.25
C CYS A 11 -14.37 0.11 -8.30
N GLY A 12 -15.39 0.01 -7.45
CA GLY A 12 -16.37 -1.09 -7.50
C GLY A 12 -16.37 -2.03 -6.30
N VAL A 13 -15.53 -1.77 -5.30
CA VAL A 13 -15.51 -2.51 -4.03
C VAL A 13 -16.31 -1.76 -2.98
N ASP A 14 -17.19 -2.48 -2.28
CA ASP A 14 -17.94 -1.97 -1.13
C ASP A 14 -17.10 -2.11 0.15
N LEU A 15 -16.37 -1.05 0.50
CA LEU A 15 -15.49 -1.00 1.67
C LEU A 15 -16.22 -1.07 3.03
N SER A 16 -17.55 -1.24 3.05
CA SER A 16 -18.29 -1.57 4.27
C SER A 16 -18.30 -3.08 4.59
N GLN A 17 -17.82 -3.92 3.67
CA GLN A 17 -17.70 -5.37 3.86
C GLN A 17 -16.26 -5.76 4.25
N TRP A 18 -16.08 -6.99 4.74
CA TRP A 18 -14.76 -7.54 5.01
C TRP A 18 -14.01 -7.82 3.72
N HIS A 19 -12.79 -7.27 3.61
CA HIS A 19 -11.90 -7.46 2.47
C HIS A 19 -10.49 -7.81 2.93
N ASN A 20 -9.80 -8.61 2.14
CA ASN A 20 -8.36 -8.83 2.31
C ASN A 20 -7.60 -7.80 1.49
N ILE A 21 -6.90 -6.90 2.17
CA ILE A 21 -6.03 -5.90 1.54
C ILE A 21 -4.58 -6.35 1.74
N ALA A 22 -3.82 -6.44 0.66
CA ALA A 22 -2.42 -6.83 0.71
C ALA A 22 -1.53 -5.88 -0.09
N VAL A 23 -0.29 -5.74 0.37
CA VAL A 23 0.79 -5.09 -0.36
C VAL A 23 1.95 -6.08 -0.41
N GLU A 24 2.43 -6.34 -1.62
CA GLU A 24 3.67 -7.07 -1.86
C GLU A 24 4.76 -6.05 -2.17
N TRP A 25 5.87 -6.12 -1.44
CA TRP A 25 7.02 -5.24 -1.59
C TRP A 25 8.26 -6.11 -1.82
N THR A 26 8.85 -5.99 -3.00
CA THR A 26 10.04 -6.74 -3.41
C THR A 26 11.14 -5.79 -3.88
N PRO A 27 12.38 -6.29 -4.11
CA PRO A 27 13.43 -5.49 -4.75
C PRO A 27 13.04 -4.95 -6.13
N ASP A 28 12.15 -5.64 -6.84
CA ASP A 28 11.79 -5.32 -8.23
C ASP A 28 10.52 -4.44 -8.34
N HIS A 29 9.55 -4.60 -7.43
CA HIS A 29 8.24 -3.96 -7.57
C HIS A 29 7.49 -3.77 -6.25
N LEU A 30 6.44 -2.95 -6.30
CA LEU A 30 5.33 -2.97 -5.35
C LEU A 30 4.08 -3.42 -6.09
N ARG A 31 3.27 -4.26 -5.46
CA ARG A 31 1.92 -4.61 -5.91
C ARG A 31 0.93 -4.44 -4.77
N GLY A 32 -0.27 -4.01 -5.10
CA GLY A 32 -1.39 -3.96 -4.16
C GLY A 32 -2.51 -4.86 -4.61
N PHE A 33 -3.21 -5.43 -3.65
CA PHE A 33 -4.28 -6.37 -3.90
C PHE A 33 -5.50 -6.07 -3.02
N ILE A 34 -6.69 -6.32 -3.58
CA ILE A 34 -7.92 -6.49 -2.82
C ILE A 34 -8.51 -7.85 -3.19
N ASP A 35 -8.79 -8.67 -2.18
CA ASP A 35 -9.34 -10.03 -2.31
C ASP A 35 -8.54 -10.93 -3.28
N GLY A 36 -7.22 -10.72 -3.32
CA GLY A 36 -6.31 -11.48 -4.18
C GLY A 36 -6.22 -10.99 -5.63
N GLN A 37 -7.03 -10.00 -6.04
CA GLN A 37 -6.91 -9.36 -7.35
C GLN A 37 -5.87 -8.22 -7.28
N GLU A 38 -4.92 -8.17 -8.23
CA GLU A 38 -3.95 -7.08 -8.34
C GLU A 38 -4.67 -5.79 -8.79
N TRP A 39 -4.47 -4.71 -8.03
CA TRP A 39 -5.07 -3.38 -8.23
C TRP A 39 -4.06 -2.37 -8.74
N PHE A 40 -2.80 -2.52 -8.34
CA PHE A 40 -1.73 -1.67 -8.83
C PHE A 40 -0.41 -2.42 -8.85
N ARG A 41 0.48 -1.92 -9.70
CA ARG A 41 1.87 -2.33 -9.78
C ARG A 41 2.74 -1.12 -10.09
N PHE A 42 3.76 -0.93 -9.28
CA PHE A 42 4.77 0.11 -9.46
C PHE A 42 6.17 -0.46 -9.36
N SER A 43 7.14 0.16 -10.02
CA SER A 43 8.55 -0.22 -9.97
C SER A 43 9.44 1.02 -10.05
N GLY A 44 10.51 1.05 -9.26
CA GLY A 44 11.53 2.10 -9.30
C GLY A 44 11.09 3.43 -8.69
N GLY A 45 11.15 4.49 -9.49
CA GLY A 45 10.82 5.84 -9.07
C GLY A 45 12.01 6.67 -8.59
N ALA A 46 13.23 6.13 -8.51
CA ALA A 46 14.41 6.91 -8.13
C ALA A 46 14.71 8.03 -9.15
N ASN A 47 15.10 9.21 -8.67
CA ASN A 47 15.61 10.32 -9.47
C ASN A 47 16.61 11.15 -8.65
N GLU A 48 16.99 12.34 -9.12
CA GLU A 48 17.95 13.21 -8.42
C GLU A 48 17.50 13.67 -7.02
N ASP A 49 16.19 13.65 -6.76
CA ASP A 49 15.57 14.16 -5.53
C ASP A 49 14.98 13.06 -4.62
N ARG A 50 14.84 11.81 -5.09
CA ARG A 50 14.22 10.71 -4.32
C ARG A 50 14.81 9.35 -4.66
N ASP A 51 14.90 8.48 -3.65
CA ASP A 51 15.28 7.08 -3.82
C ASP A 51 14.12 6.20 -4.33
N CYS A 52 14.46 4.98 -4.75
CA CYS A 52 13.47 3.98 -5.14
C CYS A 52 12.72 3.46 -3.90
N ILE A 53 11.41 3.27 -4.01
CA ILE A 53 10.58 2.79 -2.88
C ILE A 53 10.92 1.33 -2.52
N GLN A 54 11.41 0.54 -3.48
CA GLN A 54 11.92 -0.83 -3.28
C GLN A 54 13.21 -0.85 -2.45
N CYS A 55 13.94 0.27 -2.45
CA CYS A 55 15.23 0.43 -1.80
C CYS A 55 15.09 0.86 -0.33
N ALA A 56 13.85 1.07 0.17
CA ALA A 56 13.63 1.49 1.54
C ALA A 56 14.28 0.50 2.52
N PRO A 57 15.09 0.95 3.49
CA PRO A 57 15.82 0.04 4.38
C PRO A 57 14.90 -0.69 5.37
N SER A 58 13.71 -0.15 5.62
CA SER A 58 12.67 -0.73 6.46
C SER A 58 11.32 -0.14 6.09
N MET A 59 10.26 -0.94 6.23
CA MET A 59 8.87 -0.51 6.13
C MET A 59 8.11 -1.01 7.37
N HIS A 60 7.25 -0.17 7.93
CA HIS A 60 6.46 -0.50 9.11
C HIS A 60 4.98 -0.32 8.81
N GLN A 61 4.19 -1.39 8.97
CA GLN A 61 2.76 -1.33 8.74
C GLN A 61 2.10 -0.36 9.72
N THR A 62 1.31 0.56 9.17
CA THR A 62 0.52 1.53 9.92
C THR A 62 -0.92 1.45 9.45
N ILE A 63 -1.86 1.33 10.39
CA ILE A 63 -3.30 1.29 10.12
C ILE A 63 -3.93 2.46 10.87
N GLN A 64 -4.58 3.36 10.14
CA GLN A 64 -5.15 4.58 10.70
C GLN A 64 -6.54 4.85 10.12
N LEU A 65 -7.41 5.40 10.95
CA LEU A 65 -8.64 6.06 10.54
C LEU A 65 -8.46 7.56 10.81
N ASP A 66 -8.03 8.28 9.80
CA ASP A 66 -7.64 9.69 9.92
C ASP A 66 -8.71 10.64 9.38
N ASN A 67 -8.75 11.84 9.96
CA ASN A 67 -9.54 12.96 9.49
C ASN A 67 -8.64 13.97 8.77
N PHE A 68 -8.68 13.96 7.44
CA PHE A 68 -7.93 14.90 6.61
C PHE A 68 -8.73 16.14 6.17
N HIS A 69 -10.01 16.28 6.55
CA HIS A 69 -10.90 17.35 6.05
C HIS A 69 -11.43 18.30 7.15
N GLY A 70 -11.23 18.00 8.43
CA GLY A 70 -11.67 18.84 9.54
C GLY A 70 -13.10 18.53 9.99
N ASP A 71 -14.03 19.45 9.79
CA ASP A 71 -15.41 19.35 10.27
C ASP A 71 -16.36 18.69 9.24
N GLY A 72 -17.59 18.40 9.68
CA GLY A 72 -18.63 17.83 8.81
C GLY A 72 -18.47 16.36 8.43
N LEU A 73 -17.50 15.64 9.02
CA LEU A 73 -17.35 14.20 8.80
C LEU A 73 -18.42 13.38 9.52
N GLN A 74 -18.74 12.23 8.94
CA GLN A 74 -19.56 11.21 9.57
C GLN A 74 -18.70 10.36 10.52
N SER A 75 -19.25 10.02 11.68
CA SER A 75 -18.61 9.04 12.57
C SER A 75 -18.45 7.71 11.84
N ALA A 76 -17.23 7.17 11.87
CA ALA A 76 -16.87 5.92 11.22
C ALA A 76 -16.13 5.02 12.21
N VAL A 77 -16.20 3.72 11.95
CA VAL A 77 -15.43 2.69 12.65
C VAL A 77 -14.57 2.00 11.61
N TYR A 78 -13.30 1.76 11.93
CA TYR A 78 -12.42 0.94 11.12
C TYR A 78 -12.05 -0.31 11.91
N GLU A 79 -12.54 -1.45 11.46
CA GLU A 79 -12.34 -2.75 12.11
C GLU A 79 -11.26 -3.54 11.37
N VAL A 80 -10.39 -4.21 12.13
CA VAL A 80 -9.35 -5.10 11.62
C VAL A 80 -9.50 -6.44 12.33
N ASP A 81 -9.84 -7.48 11.59
CA ASP A 81 -9.94 -8.84 12.15
C ASP A 81 -8.56 -9.44 12.41
N TRP A 82 -7.64 -9.31 11.44
CA TRP A 82 -6.27 -9.77 11.56
C TRP A 82 -5.30 -8.98 10.68
N ALA A 83 -4.02 -9.04 11.03
CA ALA A 83 -2.91 -8.55 10.21
C ALA A 83 -1.79 -9.60 10.20
N ARG A 84 -1.16 -9.80 9.05
CA ARG A 84 -0.06 -10.76 8.87
C ARG A 84 0.99 -10.19 7.94
N VAL A 85 2.25 -10.52 8.22
CA VAL A 85 3.41 -10.22 7.38
C VAL A 85 4.06 -11.55 7.03
N TYR A 86 4.45 -11.68 5.77
CA TYR A 86 5.12 -12.85 5.24
C TYR A 86 6.46 -12.37 4.66
N ASP A 87 7.52 -13.10 4.97
CA ASP A 87 8.81 -12.88 4.33
C ASP A 87 8.72 -13.26 2.85
N LEU A 88 9.53 -12.59 2.02
CA LEU A 88 9.65 -12.98 0.62
C LEU A 88 10.27 -14.38 0.52
N PRO A 89 9.86 -15.18 -0.48
CA PRO A 89 10.57 -16.39 -0.84
C PRO A 89 12.06 -16.12 -1.12
N ASP A 90 12.94 -17.09 -0.81
CA ASP A 90 14.40 -16.95 -0.96
C ASP A 90 14.83 -16.55 -2.40
N ASP A 91 14.06 -16.96 -3.42
CA ASP A 91 14.32 -16.66 -4.82
C ASP A 91 13.87 -15.24 -5.27
N GLU A 92 13.07 -14.57 -4.45
CA GLU A 92 12.60 -13.19 -4.66
C GLU A 92 13.26 -12.18 -3.70
N GLY A 93 13.78 -12.63 -2.56
CA GLY A 93 14.43 -11.77 -1.55
C GLY A 93 15.91 -11.45 -1.79
N ALA A 94 16.60 -12.20 -2.65
CA ALA A 94 18.05 -12.13 -2.84
C ALA A 94 18.51 -11.49 -4.17
N ARG A 95 17.60 -10.90 -4.96
CA ARG A 95 17.92 -10.23 -6.22
C ARG A 95 18.33 -8.78 -6.04
#